data_AF-A0A7X5I6U0-F1
#
_entry.id   AF-A0A7X5I6U0-F1
#
_cell.length_a   1.000
_cell.length_b   1.000
_cell.length_c   1.000
_cell.angle_alpha   90.00
_cell.angle_beta   90.00
_cell.angle_gamma   90.00
#
_symmetry.space_group_name_H-M   'P 1'
#
loop_
_entity.id
_entity.type
_entity.pdbx_description
1 polymer ?
#
loop_
_entity_poly.entity_id
_entity_poly.type
_entity_poly.pdbx_seq_one_letter_code
_entity_poly.pdbx_strand_id
1 'polypeptide(L)'
;MKNLEYFKDKIFDLLNEENTMDIRDIETNDKENTFQIFFEDGSAFEIECHQISQKERHTKNQIHITEEEKKNCQKVAEVFGELYEYYDMVVVDIGKYGFAVLQYLSIQNGFGQTAIYTDSKHLFHDLWREWLIIQLMDLSRGTPLQDMDLEDIFQCIPKYKQYELLNKQLYFAEKTGIENIIQKSKRCLKFRKIL
;
A
#
# COMPACT_ATOMS: atom_id res chain seq x y z
N MET A 1 18.67 -21.49 3.41
CA MET A 1 17.29 -21.29 3.92
C MET A 1 17.14 -22.21 5.13
N LYS A 2 16.82 -21.70 6.32
CA LYS A 2 16.58 -22.60 7.47
C LYS A 2 15.21 -23.25 7.26
N ASN A 3 15.15 -24.59 7.32
CA ASN A 3 13.91 -25.36 7.16
C ASN A 3 12.99 -25.12 8.38
N LEU A 4 11.67 -25.23 8.21
CA LEU A 4 10.67 -25.14 9.28
C LEU A 4 10.97 -26.13 10.42
N GLU A 5 11.47 -27.31 10.10
CA GLU A 5 11.96 -28.31 11.07
C GLU A 5 13.01 -27.73 12.02
N TYR A 6 14.04 -27.06 11.49
CA TYR A 6 15.09 -26.45 12.32
C TYR A 6 14.53 -25.36 13.26
N PHE A 7 13.51 -24.63 12.81
CA PHE A 7 12.84 -23.64 13.66
C PHE A 7 12.05 -24.32 14.77
N LYS A 8 11.28 -25.37 14.44
CA LYS A 8 10.53 -26.19 15.39
C LYS A 8 11.45 -26.76 16.48
N ASP A 9 12.61 -27.29 16.11
CA ASP A 9 13.61 -27.80 17.07
C ASP A 9 14.07 -26.71 18.04
N LYS A 10 14.34 -25.49 17.54
CA LYS A 10 14.77 -24.36 18.37
C LYS A 10 13.70 -23.87 19.34
N ILE A 11 12.43 -23.90 18.92
CA ILE A 11 11.31 -23.57 19.80
C ILE A 11 11.13 -24.65 20.87
N PHE A 12 11.23 -25.93 20.49
CA PHE A 12 11.17 -27.02 21.45
C PHE A 12 12.30 -26.94 22.49
N ASP A 13 13.54 -26.66 22.05
CA ASP A 13 14.67 -26.43 22.96
C ASP A 13 14.37 -25.29 23.93
N LEU A 14 13.91 -24.14 23.42
CA LEU A 14 13.60 -22.95 24.23
C LEU A 14 12.50 -23.20 25.26
N LEU A 15 11.46 -23.94 24.90
CA LEU A 15 10.36 -24.27 25.81
C LEU A 15 10.77 -25.29 26.88
N ASN A 16 11.79 -26.09 26.60
CA ASN A 16 12.38 -27.04 27.55
C ASN A 16 13.59 -26.49 28.31
N GLU A 17 14.03 -25.25 28.03
CA GLU A 17 15.14 -24.62 28.75
C GLU A 17 14.71 -24.19 30.16
N GLU A 18 15.51 -24.62 31.14
CA GLU A 18 15.33 -24.62 32.61
C GLU A 18 14.20 -23.75 33.23
N ASN A 19 13.25 -24.44 33.90
CA ASN A 19 12.54 -24.09 35.15
C ASN A 19 11.85 -22.71 35.27
N THR A 20 11.62 -21.98 34.18
CA THR A 20 11.02 -20.63 34.25
C THR A 20 9.51 -20.60 34.01
N MET A 21 8.95 -21.67 33.46
CA MET A 21 7.53 -21.79 33.14
C MET A 21 7.08 -23.14 33.67
N ASP A 22 6.03 -23.20 34.49
CA ASP A 22 5.47 -24.43 35.11
C ASP A 22 4.86 -25.37 34.05
N ILE A 23 5.65 -25.76 33.05
CA ILE A 23 5.29 -26.61 31.94
C ILE A 23 5.42 -28.06 32.42
N ARG A 24 4.28 -28.77 32.37
CA ARG A 24 4.17 -30.19 32.67
C ARG A 24 4.62 -31.04 31.49
N ASP A 25 4.14 -30.71 30.29
CA ASP A 25 4.38 -31.49 29.09
C ASP A 25 4.29 -30.64 27.81
N ILE A 26 4.94 -31.13 26.74
CA ILE A 26 4.90 -30.53 25.41
C ILE A 26 4.65 -31.64 24.39
N GLU A 27 3.50 -31.59 23.73
CA GLU A 27 3.17 -32.49 22.62
C GLU A 27 3.39 -31.80 21.27
N THR A 28 3.97 -32.52 20.31
CA THR A 28 4.20 -32.01 18.95
C THR A 28 3.32 -32.72 17.93
N ASN A 29 2.73 -31.96 17.01
CA ASN A 29 2.02 -32.47 15.85
C ASN A 29 2.66 -31.96 14.56
N ASP A 30 3.59 -32.75 14.03
CA ASP A 30 4.34 -32.38 12.83
C ASP A 30 3.49 -32.24 11.57
N LYS A 31 2.34 -32.93 11.49
CA LYS A 31 1.45 -32.85 10.32
C LYS A 31 0.73 -31.51 10.25
N GLU A 32 0.30 -31.01 11.41
CA GLU A 32 -0.40 -29.73 11.54
C GLU A 32 0.57 -28.57 11.87
N ASN A 33 1.87 -28.85 12.06
CA ASN A 33 2.89 -27.89 12.49
C ASN A 33 2.57 -27.19 13.82
N THR A 34 1.96 -27.90 14.78
CA THR A 34 1.59 -27.35 16.09
C THR A 34 2.42 -27.93 17.24
N PHE A 35 2.57 -27.12 18.30
CA PHE A 35 3.01 -27.52 19.63
C PHE A 35 1.87 -27.30 20.62
N GLN A 36 1.57 -28.26 21.47
CA GLN A 36 0.64 -28.11 22.59
C GLN A 36 1.44 -28.16 23.88
N ILE A 37 1.32 -27.10 24.68
CA ILE A 37 2.08 -26.90 25.92
C ILE A 37 1.08 -27.00 27.06
N PHE A 38 1.30 -27.96 27.95
CA PHE A 38 0.46 -28.21 29.11
C PHE A 38 1.15 -27.70 30.36
N PHE A 39 0.43 -26.93 31.17
CA PHE A 39 0.96 -26.33 32.39
C PHE A 39 0.48 -27.10 33.63
N GLU A 40 1.20 -26.95 34.73
CA GLU A 40 0.89 -27.63 35.99
C GLU A 40 -0.46 -27.20 36.59
N ASP A 41 -0.88 -25.96 36.32
CA ASP A 41 -2.20 -25.44 36.73
C ASP A 41 -3.39 -26.02 35.93
N GLY A 42 -3.11 -26.88 34.94
CA GLY A 42 -4.10 -27.53 34.09
C GLY A 42 -4.48 -26.73 32.84
N SER A 43 -3.91 -25.54 32.63
CA SER A 43 -4.06 -24.79 31.39
C SER A 43 -3.23 -25.41 30.25
N ALA A 44 -3.66 -25.18 29.01
CA ALA A 44 -2.97 -25.65 27.83
C ALA A 44 -3.00 -24.58 26.73
N PHE A 45 -1.90 -24.45 25.99
CA PHE A 45 -1.73 -23.47 24.91
C PHE A 45 -1.19 -24.15 23.66
N GLU A 46 -1.64 -23.69 22.49
CA GLU A 46 -1.19 -24.19 21.20
C GLU A 46 -0.37 -23.13 20.45
N ILE A 47 0.77 -23.54 19.90
CA ILE A 47 1.60 -22.74 19.01
C ILE A 47 1.60 -23.37 17.62
N GLU A 48 1.05 -22.67 16.64
CA GLU A 48 1.05 -23.09 15.24
C GLU A 48 2.19 -22.43 14.45
N CYS A 49 3.04 -23.24 13.84
CA CYS A 49 4.20 -22.79 13.09
C CYS A 49 3.90 -22.74 11.60
N HIS A 50 3.98 -21.53 11.04
CA HIS A 50 3.83 -21.33 9.61
C HIS A 50 5.09 -20.72 9.02
N GLN A 51 5.59 -21.34 7.96
CA GLN A 51 6.54 -20.68 7.08
C GLN A 51 5.79 -19.63 6.26
N ILE A 52 5.90 -18.38 6.68
CA ILE A 52 5.36 -17.27 5.91
C ILE A 52 6.28 -17.08 4.70
N SER A 53 5.77 -17.40 3.50
CA SER A 53 6.35 -16.87 2.28
C SER A 53 6.20 -15.36 2.37
N GLN A 54 7.32 -14.66 2.54
CA GLN A 54 7.30 -13.21 2.47
C GLN A 54 6.77 -12.84 1.07
N LYS A 55 5.50 -12.41 0.97
CA LYS A 55 5.18 -11.31 0.06
C LYS A 55 5.95 -10.12 0.62
N GLU A 56 7.19 -9.97 0.16
CA GLU A 56 8.04 -8.78 0.30
C GLU A 56 7.73 -7.89 1.51
N ARG A 57 7.93 -8.39 2.74
CA ARG A 57 8.14 -7.47 3.86
C ARG A 57 9.57 -7.00 3.74
N HIS A 58 9.73 -5.83 3.11
CA HIS A 58 10.95 -5.05 2.98
C HIS A 58 12.13 -5.62 3.77
N THR A 59 12.98 -6.39 3.10
CA THR A 59 14.41 -6.26 3.35
C THR A 59 14.72 -4.78 3.18
N LYS A 60 14.98 -4.10 4.30
CA LYS A 60 15.54 -2.76 4.34
C LYS A 60 16.99 -2.81 3.83
N ASN A 61 17.21 -3.36 2.63
CA ASN A 61 18.12 -2.68 1.72
C ASN A 61 17.55 -1.28 1.65
N GLN A 62 18.31 -0.27 2.06
CA GLN A 62 17.88 1.11 1.86
C GLN A 62 17.62 1.25 0.36
N ILE A 63 16.35 1.14 -0.07
CA ILE A 63 15.96 1.32 -1.46
C ILE A 63 16.14 2.82 -1.68
N HIS A 64 17.34 3.20 -2.05
CA HIS A 64 17.59 4.55 -2.49
C HIS A 64 16.99 4.68 -3.88
N ILE A 65 16.26 5.76 -4.12
CA ILE A 65 15.78 6.08 -5.44
C ILE A 65 16.97 6.19 -6.40
N THR A 66 16.84 5.66 -7.62
CA THR A 66 17.87 5.82 -8.65
C THR A 66 17.81 7.24 -9.21
N GLU A 67 18.90 7.75 -9.79
CA GLU A 67 18.87 9.07 -10.46
C GLU A 67 17.88 9.13 -11.63
N GLU A 68 17.63 7.99 -12.28
CA GLU A 68 16.61 7.86 -13.32
C GLU A 68 15.21 8.00 -12.75
N GLU A 69 14.86 7.22 -11.72
CA GLU A 69 13.55 7.31 -11.09
C GLU A 69 13.34 8.65 -10.39
N LYS A 70 14.41 9.25 -9.87
CA LYS A 70 14.34 10.60 -9.31
C LYS A 70 13.87 11.62 -10.34
N LYS A 71 14.44 11.58 -11.55
CA LYS A 71 14.01 12.44 -12.67
C LYS A 71 12.59 12.12 -13.13
N ASN A 72 12.19 10.85 -13.13
CA ASN A 72 10.84 10.44 -13.53
C ASN A 72 9.79 10.89 -12.50
N CYS A 73 10.03 10.67 -11.20
CA CYS A 73 9.17 11.14 -10.12
C CYS A 73 9.08 12.67 -10.10
N GLN A 74 10.17 13.38 -10.36
CA GLN A 74 10.16 14.84 -10.47
C GLN A 74 9.19 15.32 -11.56
N LYS A 75 9.22 14.71 -12.75
CA LYS A 75 8.27 15.03 -13.83
C LYS A 75 6.83 14.75 -13.40
N VAL A 76 6.58 13.65 -12.69
CA VAL A 76 5.26 13.32 -12.16
C VAL A 76 4.79 14.41 -11.18
N ALA A 77 5.64 14.77 -10.21
CA ALA A 77 5.34 15.82 -9.24
C ALA A 77 5.05 17.18 -9.91
N GLU A 78 5.75 17.51 -11.00
CA GLU A 78 5.52 18.75 -11.76
C GLU A 78 4.20 18.73 -12.54
N VAL A 79 3.85 17.61 -13.18
CA VAL A 79 2.60 17.49 -13.96
C VAL A 79 1.38 17.60 -13.05
N PHE A 80 1.46 17.01 -11.86
CA PHE A 80 0.43 17.12 -10.84
C PHE A 80 0.53 18.40 -10.00
N GLY A 81 1.46 19.31 -10.33
CA GLY A 81 1.62 20.58 -9.62
C GLY A 81 0.36 21.44 -9.58
N GLU A 82 -0.50 21.31 -10.61
CA GLU A 82 -1.81 21.96 -10.63
C GLU A 82 -2.71 21.54 -9.45
N LEU A 83 -2.50 20.36 -8.84
CA LEU A 83 -3.23 19.95 -7.63
C LEU A 83 -2.85 20.78 -6.39
N TYR A 84 -1.60 21.21 -6.29
CA TYR A 84 -1.09 21.84 -5.06
C TYR A 84 -1.72 23.22 -4.81
N GLU A 85 -2.26 23.85 -5.86
CA GLU A 85 -2.92 25.14 -5.76
C GLU A 85 -4.35 25.05 -5.22
N TYR A 86 -5.01 23.91 -5.40
CA TYR A 86 -6.43 23.73 -5.04
C TYR A 86 -6.62 22.84 -3.81
N TYR A 87 -5.63 22.04 -3.45
CA TYR A 87 -5.72 21.06 -2.38
C TYR A 87 -4.54 21.19 -1.42
N ASP A 88 -4.80 20.92 -0.14
CA ASP A 88 -3.78 20.86 0.93
C ASP A 88 -2.90 19.61 0.77
N MET A 89 -2.20 19.53 -0.37
CA MET A 89 -1.37 18.43 -0.80
C MET A 89 -0.10 18.97 -1.47
N VAL A 90 1.04 18.35 -1.19
CA VAL A 90 2.29 18.64 -1.88
C VAL A 90 3.13 17.37 -2.01
N VAL A 91 3.89 17.27 -3.10
CA VAL A 91 4.89 16.22 -3.30
C VAL A 91 6.27 16.82 -3.10
N VAL A 92 7.06 16.24 -2.20
CA VAL A 92 8.36 16.77 -1.77
C VAL A 92 9.47 15.77 -2.09
N ASP A 93 10.54 16.22 -2.75
CA ASP A 93 11.79 15.46 -2.88
C ASP A 93 12.47 15.35 -1.52
N ILE A 94 12.55 14.12 -0.99
CA ILE A 94 13.22 13.82 0.29
C ILE A 94 14.61 13.20 0.07
N GLY A 95 15.21 13.47 -1.08
CA GLY A 95 16.57 13.09 -1.45
C GLY A 95 16.68 11.62 -1.82
N LYS A 96 17.68 10.95 -1.27
CA LYS A 96 17.95 9.53 -1.57
C LYS A 96 16.79 8.60 -1.17
N TYR A 97 15.86 9.06 -0.34
CA TYR A 97 14.70 8.29 0.10
C TYR A 97 13.52 8.38 -0.86
N GLY A 98 13.60 9.18 -1.93
CA GLY A 98 12.56 9.32 -2.94
C GLY A 98 11.70 10.57 -2.75
N PHE A 99 10.39 10.43 -2.95
CA PHE A 99 9.42 11.51 -2.85
C PHE A 99 8.38 11.21 -1.79
N ALA A 100 8.04 12.19 -0.96
CA ALA A 100 6.96 12.08 0.02
C ALA A 100 5.73 12.82 -0.48
N VAL A 101 4.57 12.20 -0.33
CA VAL A 101 3.27 12.86 -0.48
C VAL A 101 2.82 13.33 0.89
N LEU A 102 2.63 14.63 1.02
CA LEU A 102 2.14 15.30 2.22
C LEU A 102 0.72 15.81 1.94
N GLN A 103 -0.24 15.44 2.78
CA GLN A 103 -1.67 15.76 2.64
C GLN A 103 -2.25 16.22 3.99
N TYR A 104 -3.49 16.74 3.97
CA TYR A 104 -4.27 17.06 5.19
C TYR A 104 -3.54 18.05 6.10
N LEU A 105 -3.23 19.24 5.59
CA LEU A 105 -2.62 20.29 6.40
C LEU A 105 -3.53 20.65 7.58
N SER A 106 -3.10 20.26 8.78
CA SER A 106 -3.66 20.74 10.03
C SER A 106 -2.79 21.87 10.56
N ILE A 107 -3.40 22.99 10.94
CA ILE A 107 -2.67 24.11 11.56
C ILE A 107 -1.92 23.65 12.82
N GLN A 108 -2.47 22.68 13.57
CA GLN A 108 -1.88 22.20 14.82
C GLN A 108 -0.80 21.14 14.59
N ASN A 109 -0.97 20.27 13.59
CA ASN A 109 -0.15 19.06 13.42
C ASN A 109 0.70 19.05 12.14
N GLY A 110 0.61 20.09 11.32
CA GLY A 110 1.23 20.12 9.99
C GLY A 110 0.53 19.18 9.01
N PHE A 111 1.25 18.80 7.94
CA PHE A 111 0.77 17.81 6.99
C PHE A 111 0.87 16.39 7.56
N GLY A 112 -0.14 15.57 7.30
CA GLY A 112 -0.02 14.13 7.36
C GLY A 112 0.83 13.61 6.20
N GLN A 113 1.89 12.86 6.49
CA GLN A 113 2.57 12.08 5.45
C GLN A 113 1.75 10.81 5.17
N THR A 114 1.43 10.56 3.90
CA THR A 114 0.63 9.38 3.53
C THR A 114 1.47 8.26 2.93
N ALA A 115 2.53 8.58 2.19
CA ALA A 115 3.42 7.58 1.61
C ALA A 115 4.78 8.15 1.17
N ILE A 116 5.74 7.25 0.92
CA ILE A 116 7.05 7.52 0.31
C ILE A 116 7.16 6.70 -0.97
N TYR A 117 7.65 7.33 -2.04
CA TYR A 117 7.74 6.76 -3.38
C TYR A 117 9.17 6.79 -3.90
N THR A 118 9.64 5.63 -4.34
CA THR A 118 10.93 5.48 -5.06
C THR A 118 10.74 5.09 -6.53
N ASP A 119 9.49 5.00 -6.98
CA ASP A 119 9.10 4.64 -8.35
C ASP A 119 7.98 5.58 -8.84
N SER A 120 8.21 6.14 -10.02
CA SER A 120 7.40 7.15 -10.67
C SER A 120 6.02 6.65 -11.09
N LYS A 121 5.85 5.35 -11.33
CA LYS A 121 4.57 4.77 -11.73
C LYS A 121 3.64 4.66 -10.54
N HIS A 122 4.15 4.23 -9.40
CA HIS A 122 3.39 4.21 -8.14
C HIS A 122 2.97 5.63 -7.75
N LEU A 123 3.91 6.59 -7.78
CA LEU A 123 3.60 7.99 -7.53
C LEU A 123 2.51 8.50 -8.48
N PHE A 124 2.64 8.26 -9.79
CA PHE A 124 1.64 8.68 -10.79
C PHE A 124 0.27 8.08 -10.53
N HIS A 125 0.20 6.78 -10.26
CA HIS A 125 -1.07 6.07 -10.04
C HIS A 125 -1.80 6.61 -8.81
N ASP A 126 -1.08 6.86 -7.73
CA ASP A 126 -1.67 7.38 -6.50
C ASP A 126 -2.12 8.83 -6.68
N LEU A 127 -1.28 9.71 -7.25
CA LEU A 127 -1.69 11.09 -7.55
C LEU A 127 -2.88 11.17 -8.50
N TRP A 128 -2.92 10.30 -9.52
CA TRP A 128 -4.06 10.20 -10.42
C TRP A 128 -5.33 9.77 -9.68
N ARG A 129 -5.23 8.78 -8.79
CA ARG A 129 -6.36 8.29 -7.99
C ARG A 129 -6.90 9.41 -7.10
N GLU A 130 -6.03 10.12 -6.39
CA GLU A 130 -6.44 11.24 -5.54
C GLU A 130 -7.11 12.36 -6.36
N TRP A 131 -6.52 12.73 -7.50
CA TRP A 131 -7.13 13.71 -8.43
C TRP A 131 -8.53 13.26 -8.86
N LEU A 132 -8.68 12.01 -9.29
CA LEU A 132 -9.95 11.46 -9.77
C LEU A 132 -11.01 11.43 -8.67
N ILE A 133 -10.64 11.01 -7.45
CA ILE A 133 -11.54 11.00 -6.30
C ILE A 133 -12.12 12.38 -6.09
N ILE A 134 -11.26 13.41 -6.08
CA ILE A 134 -11.71 14.77 -5.84
C ILE A 134 -12.65 15.25 -6.95
N GLN A 135 -12.33 14.97 -8.22
CA GLN A 135 -13.22 15.32 -9.33
C GLN A 135 -14.60 14.68 -9.20
N LEU A 136 -14.66 13.41 -8.76
CA LEU A 136 -15.93 12.71 -8.56
C LEU A 136 -16.70 13.25 -7.35
N MET A 137 -16.01 13.60 -6.28
CA MET A 137 -16.62 14.27 -5.12
C MET A 137 -17.19 15.64 -5.49
N ASP A 138 -16.48 16.43 -6.31
CA ASP A 138 -16.96 17.73 -6.78
C ASP A 138 -18.16 17.59 -7.72
N LEU A 139 -18.14 16.61 -8.64
CA LEU A 139 -19.26 16.34 -9.55
C LEU A 139 -20.50 15.82 -8.84
N SER A 140 -20.32 15.10 -7.73
CA SER A 140 -21.42 14.53 -6.95
C SER A 140 -22.00 15.51 -5.91
N ARG A 141 -21.23 16.51 -5.47
CA ARG A 141 -21.61 17.48 -4.44
C ARG A 141 -22.97 18.13 -4.74
N GLY A 142 -23.89 18.04 -3.78
CA GLY A 142 -25.23 18.62 -3.88
C GLY A 142 -26.19 17.86 -4.80
N THR A 143 -25.80 16.66 -5.27
CA THR A 143 -26.63 15.77 -6.09
C THR A 143 -26.92 14.46 -5.35
N PRO A 144 -27.88 13.64 -5.80
CA PRO A 144 -28.10 12.30 -5.24
C PRO A 144 -26.90 11.35 -5.37
N LEU A 145 -25.88 11.69 -6.17
CA LEU A 145 -24.67 10.88 -6.32
C LEU A 145 -23.73 11.02 -5.12
N GLN A 146 -23.87 12.06 -4.29
CA GLN A 146 -22.92 12.36 -3.21
C GLN A 146 -22.77 11.22 -2.19
N ASP A 147 -23.82 10.44 -1.99
CA ASP A 147 -23.86 9.34 -1.02
C ASP A 147 -23.52 7.97 -1.64
N MET A 148 -23.14 7.94 -2.93
CA MET A 148 -22.78 6.72 -3.63
C MET A 148 -21.27 6.42 -3.51
N ASP A 149 -20.91 5.16 -3.72
CA ASP A 149 -19.51 4.76 -3.85
C ASP A 149 -18.88 5.41 -5.10
N LEU A 150 -17.58 5.71 -5.04
CA LEU A 150 -16.86 6.42 -6.12
C LEU A 150 -16.99 5.74 -7.49
N GLU A 151 -17.02 4.41 -7.52
CA GLU A 151 -17.19 3.66 -8.77
C GLU A 151 -18.60 3.85 -9.34
N ASP A 152 -19.63 3.85 -8.49
CA ASP A 152 -21.01 4.12 -8.88
C ASP A 152 -21.17 5.56 -9.37
N ILE A 153 -20.57 6.53 -8.68
CA ILE A 153 -20.51 7.93 -9.14
C ILE A 153 -19.92 7.99 -10.55
N PHE A 154 -18.77 7.36 -10.79
CA PHE A 154 -18.13 7.36 -12.11
C PHE A 154 -19.03 6.73 -13.18
N GLN A 155 -19.76 5.66 -12.87
CA GLN A 155 -20.69 5.05 -13.82
C GLN A 155 -21.92 5.92 -14.10
N CYS A 156 -22.41 6.65 -13.10
CA CYS A 156 -23.61 7.47 -13.17
C CYS A 156 -23.38 8.86 -13.80
N ILE A 157 -22.16 9.42 -13.76
CA ILE A 157 -21.89 10.69 -14.43
C ILE A 157 -22.02 10.57 -15.96
N PRO A 158 -22.35 11.67 -16.68
CA PRO A 158 -22.49 11.64 -18.13
C PRO A 158 -21.26 11.07 -18.85
N LYS A 159 -21.49 10.31 -19.93
CA LYS A 159 -20.40 9.66 -20.69
C LYS A 159 -19.32 10.63 -21.16
N TYR A 160 -19.70 11.85 -21.58
CA TYR A 160 -18.72 12.86 -21.99
C TYR A 160 -17.78 13.26 -20.83
N LYS A 161 -18.27 13.31 -19.59
CA LYS A 161 -17.43 13.54 -18.40
C LYS A 161 -16.52 12.36 -18.09
N GLN A 162 -17.01 11.13 -18.24
CA GLN A 162 -16.15 9.94 -18.11
C GLN A 162 -14.98 10.00 -19.11
N TYR A 163 -15.27 10.35 -20.37
CA TYR A 163 -14.23 10.53 -21.39
C TYR A 163 -13.27 11.68 -21.10
N GLU A 164 -13.78 12.82 -20.60
CA GLU A 164 -12.96 13.97 -20.20
C GLU A 164 -11.94 13.57 -19.12
N LEU A 165 -12.39 12.86 -18.08
CA LEU A 165 -11.52 12.35 -17.01
C LEU A 165 -10.47 11.37 -17.57
N LEU A 166 -10.88 10.37 -18.37
CA LEU A 166 -9.95 9.40 -18.94
C LEU A 166 -8.92 10.05 -19.88
N ASN A 167 -9.33 11.03 -20.69
CA ASN A 167 -8.43 11.76 -21.57
C ASN A 167 -7.42 12.61 -20.77
N LYS A 168 -7.83 13.16 -19.62
CA LYS A 168 -6.91 13.87 -18.72
C LYS A 168 -5.85 12.92 -18.14
N GLN A 169 -6.22 11.67 -17.81
CA GLN A 169 -5.26 10.64 -17.39
C GLN A 169 -4.20 10.39 -18.47
N LEU A 170 -4.65 10.21 -19.72
CA LEU A 170 -3.76 10.01 -20.88
C LEU A 170 -2.81 11.19 -21.04
N TYR A 171 -3.36 12.41 -21.00
CA TYR A 171 -2.59 13.65 -21.10
C TYR A 171 -1.50 13.76 -20.03
N PHE A 172 -1.81 13.42 -18.78
CA PHE A 172 -0.81 13.40 -17.71
C PHE A 172 0.27 12.34 -17.94
N ALA A 173 -0.11 11.15 -18.41
CA ALA A 173 0.85 10.08 -18.66
C ALA A 173 1.78 10.36 -19.84
N GLU A 174 1.28 11.01 -20.88
CA GLU A 174 2.09 11.48 -22.00
C GLU A 174 3.12 12.51 -21.52
N LYS A 175 2.71 13.47 -20.71
CA LYS A 175 3.62 14.49 -20.14
C LYS A 175 4.70 13.92 -19.23
N THR A 176 4.44 12.80 -18.56
CA THR A 176 5.42 12.15 -17.67
C THR A 176 6.27 11.11 -18.39
N GLY A 177 5.91 10.69 -19.62
CA GLY A 177 6.57 9.62 -20.36
C GLY A 177 6.20 8.21 -19.87
N ILE A 178 5.13 8.08 -19.08
CA ILE A 178 4.65 6.81 -18.50
C ILE A 178 3.62 6.10 -19.41
N GLU A 179 3.33 6.67 -20.59
CA GLU A 179 2.36 6.21 -21.59
C GLU A 179 2.37 4.70 -21.90
N ASN A 180 3.55 4.07 -21.93
CA ASN A 180 3.73 2.65 -22.26
C ASN A 180 3.04 1.69 -21.26
N ILE A 181 2.59 2.20 -20.11
CA ILE A 181 2.01 1.42 -19.02
C ILE A 181 0.48 1.56 -19.00
N ILE A 182 -0.02 2.69 -19.50
CA ILE A 182 -1.44 3.01 -19.63
C ILE A 182 -2.10 2.23 -20.78
N GLN A 183 -1.34 1.71 -21.75
CA GLN A 183 -1.92 0.79 -22.75
C GLN A 183 -2.50 -0.50 -22.12
N LYS A 184 -2.08 -0.88 -20.91
CA LYS A 184 -2.77 -1.90 -20.09
C LYS A 184 -3.99 -1.36 -19.34
N SER A 185 -4.11 -0.06 -19.10
CA SER A 185 -5.25 0.56 -18.42
C SER A 185 -6.52 0.68 -19.28
N LYS A 186 -6.41 0.63 -20.63
CA LYS A 186 -7.59 0.39 -21.50
C LYS A 186 -8.27 -0.96 -21.22
N ARG A 187 -7.57 -1.92 -20.60
CA ARG A 187 -8.13 -3.17 -20.02
C ARG A 187 -8.49 -3.05 -18.53
N CYS A 188 -8.10 -1.96 -17.87
CA CYS A 188 -8.16 -1.73 -16.42
C CYS A 188 -9.18 -0.65 -16.02
N LEU A 189 -10.22 -0.43 -16.84
CA LEU A 189 -11.54 0.01 -16.36
C LEU A 189 -12.26 -1.12 -15.58
N LYS A 190 -11.64 -2.30 -15.47
CA LYS A 190 -11.90 -3.17 -14.34
C LYS A 190 -11.11 -2.63 -13.16
N PHE A 191 -11.76 -1.87 -12.30
CA PHE A 191 -11.37 -1.75 -10.90
C PHE A 191 -11.16 -3.17 -10.37
N ARG A 192 -9.93 -3.66 -10.43
CA ARG A 192 -9.60 -4.98 -9.88
C ARG A 192 -9.58 -4.80 -8.37
N LYS A 193 -10.68 -5.21 -7.74
CA LYS A 193 -10.81 -5.71 -6.36
C LYS A 193 -9.66 -5.26 -5.44
N ILE A 194 -9.90 -4.21 -4.64
CA ILE A 194 -9.14 -3.95 -3.42
C ILE A 194 -10.15 -3.70 -2.30
N LEU A 195 -10.64 -4.80 -1.74
CA LEU A 195 -10.57 -5.01 -0.29
C LEU A 195 -9.20 -5.62 0.00
#